data_AF-A0A2D9IC64-F1
#
_entry.id   AF-A0A2D9IC64-F1
#
_cell.length_a   1.000
_cell.length_b   1.000
_cell.length_c   1.000
_cell.angle_alpha   90.00
_cell.angle_beta   90.00
_cell.angle_gamma   90.00
#
_symmetry.space_group_name_H-M   'P 1'
#
loop_
_entity.id
_entity.type
_entity.pdbx_description
1 polymer ?
#
loop_
_entity_poly.entity_id
_entity_poly.type
_entity_poly.pdbx_seq_one_letter_code
_entity_poly.pdbx_strand_id
1 'polypeptide(L)'
;MAENTDTALSVSGQMSWREKKALHDAAVAEYDRHEEGTLRKLESEYKSRWPMWPSQMTDADRAAAEAWSRVSGRDAAIERTEVLSNRWSALQSELLKMPTDDPEAIIWKLDFLFACDDGSLDPWSAEIVRPALEDVRRALLGERAHTQ
;
A
#
# COMPACT_ATOMS: atom_id res chain seq x y z
N MET A 1 33.48 5.34 -15.35
CA MET A 1 33.03 5.28 -13.95
C MET A 1 31.88 6.27 -13.83
N ALA A 2 30.61 5.89 -13.75
CA ALA A 2 30.02 4.76 -13.06
C ALA A 2 29.16 3.88 -13.98
N GLU A 3 29.30 2.57 -13.80
CA GLU A 3 28.32 1.58 -14.24
C GLU A 3 27.06 1.79 -13.40
N ASN A 4 25.99 2.25 -14.05
CA ASN A 4 24.67 2.30 -13.45
C ASN A 4 24.22 0.85 -13.30
N THR A 5 24.16 0.40 -12.05
CA THR A 5 23.90 -0.98 -11.64
C THR A 5 22.41 -1.27 -11.82
N ASP A 6 21.97 -1.33 -13.07
CA ASP A 6 20.66 -1.82 -13.50
C ASP A 6 20.73 -3.34 -13.68
N THR A 7 21.39 -4.01 -12.73
CA THR A 7 21.74 -5.42 -12.80
C THR A 7 20.95 -6.20 -11.76
N ALA A 8 20.02 -7.00 -12.30
CA ALA A 8 19.48 -8.23 -11.74
C ALA A 8 18.29 -8.15 -10.77
N LEU A 9 17.14 -7.69 -11.28
CA LEU A 9 15.84 -8.30 -10.94
C LEU A 9 15.50 -9.52 -11.82
N SER A 10 16.47 -10.05 -12.55
CA SER A 10 16.39 -11.36 -13.19
C SER A 10 16.88 -12.44 -12.22
N VAL A 11 16.05 -12.75 -11.22
CA VAL A 11 16.10 -14.04 -10.53
C VAL A 11 14.90 -14.82 -11.03
N SER A 12 15.18 -15.82 -11.85
CA SER A 12 14.26 -16.79 -12.44
C SER A 12 13.69 -17.78 -11.41
N GLY A 13 13.26 -17.29 -10.25
CA GLY A 13 12.46 -18.02 -9.27
C GLY A 13 11.25 -17.16 -8.98
N GLN A 14 10.06 -17.58 -9.42
CA GLN A 14 8.82 -16.95 -8.98
C GLN A 14 8.83 -16.95 -7.45
N MET A 15 8.79 -15.76 -6.84
CA MET A 15 8.71 -15.64 -5.39
C MET A 15 7.48 -16.41 -4.90
N SER A 16 7.66 -17.19 -3.83
CA SER A 16 6.54 -17.82 -3.16
C SER A 16 5.59 -16.77 -2.58
N TRP A 17 4.34 -17.16 -2.35
CA TRP A 17 3.35 -16.28 -1.72
C TRP A 17 3.87 -15.75 -0.37
N ARG A 18 4.54 -16.59 0.43
CA ARG A 18 5.09 -16.20 1.74
C ARG A 18 6.22 -15.18 1.66
N GLU A 19 7.16 -15.34 0.73
CA GLU A 19 8.24 -14.35 0.53
C GLU A 19 7.66 -13.01 0.10
N LYS A 20 6.65 -13.03 -0.76
CA LYS A 20 5.97 -11.81 -1.23
C LYS A 20 5.12 -11.17 -0.13
N LYS A 21 4.49 -11.99 0.73
CA LYS A 21 3.76 -11.52 1.90
C LYS A 21 4.69 -10.83 2.90
N ALA A 22 5.89 -11.36 3.11
CA ALA A 22 6.91 -10.72 3.94
C ALA A 22 7.33 -9.35 3.37
N LEU A 23 7.47 -9.21 2.04
CA LEU A 23 7.72 -7.91 1.41
C LEU A 23 6.56 -6.93 1.58
N HIS A 24 5.32 -7.40 1.42
CA HIS A 24 4.13 -6.60 1.66
C HIS A 24 4.09 -6.08 3.10
N ASP A 25 4.28 -6.96 4.09
CA ASP A 25 4.22 -6.59 5.50
C ASP A 25 5.35 -5.63 5.90
N ALA A 26 6.54 -5.83 5.33
CA ALA A 26 7.64 -4.88 5.50
C ALA A 26 7.31 -3.50 4.89
N ALA A 27 6.65 -3.45 3.73
CA ALA A 27 6.23 -2.21 3.09
C ALA A 27 5.12 -1.49 3.88
N VAL A 28 4.15 -2.22 4.43
CA VAL A 28 3.13 -1.67 5.34
C VAL A 28 3.79 -1.11 6.60
N ALA A 29 4.69 -1.85 7.24
CA ALA A 29 5.40 -1.38 8.43
C ALA A 29 6.33 -0.18 8.14
N GLU A 30 6.86 -0.06 6.93
CA GLU A 30 7.62 1.12 6.48
C GLU A 30 6.70 2.33 6.29
N TYR A 31 5.54 2.12 5.64
CA TYR A 31 4.49 3.12 5.49
C TYR A 31 4.01 3.65 6.85
N ASP A 32 3.59 2.77 7.76
CA ASP A 32 3.06 3.14 9.09
C ASP A 32 4.08 3.94 9.91
N ARG A 33 5.35 3.51 9.89
CA ARG A 33 6.42 4.22 10.60
C ARG A 33 6.66 5.62 10.02
N HIS A 34 6.57 5.80 8.71
CA HIS A 34 6.73 7.10 8.08
C HIS A 34 5.49 8.00 8.30
N GLU A 35 4.29 7.44 8.17
CA GLU A 35 3.05 8.17 8.39
C GLU A 35 2.95 8.68 9.83
N GLU A 36 3.10 7.78 10.82
CA GLU A 36 2.99 8.13 12.24
C GLU A 36 4.24 8.88 12.74
N GLY A 37 5.42 8.45 12.30
CA GLY A 37 6.69 8.98 12.77
C GLY A 37 7.01 10.38 12.24
N THR A 38 6.52 10.72 11.04
CA THR A 38 6.87 11.94 10.31
C THR A 38 5.65 12.73 9.88
N LEU A 39 4.81 12.16 8.99
CA LEU A 39 3.75 12.94 8.33
C LEU A 39 2.71 13.46 9.33
N ARG A 40 2.18 12.62 10.23
CA ARG A 40 1.17 13.02 11.22
C ARG A 40 1.66 14.11 12.16
N LYS A 41 2.95 14.11 12.49
CA LYS A 41 3.54 15.18 13.32
C LYS A 41 3.57 16.51 12.57
N LEU A 42 3.99 16.49 11.30
CA LEU A 42 4.00 17.67 10.44
C LEU A 42 2.57 18.17 10.16
N GLU A 43 1.60 17.26 9.97
CA GLU A 43 0.18 17.60 9.85
C GLU A 43 -0.38 18.23 11.14
N SER A 44 0.01 17.72 12.30
CA SER A 44 -0.38 18.29 13.59
C SER A 44 0.18 19.70 13.76
N GLU A 45 1.45 19.91 13.42
CA GLU A 45 2.09 21.24 13.45
C GLU A 45 1.42 22.20 12.44
N TYR A 46 1.14 21.73 11.23
CA TYR A 46 0.42 22.48 10.21
C TYR A 46 -0.94 22.96 10.74
N LYS A 47 -1.76 22.06 11.29
CA LYS A 47 -3.07 22.39 11.86
C LYS A 47 -2.98 23.33 13.05
N SER A 48 -1.91 23.24 13.85
CA SER A 48 -1.68 24.17 14.96
C SER A 48 -1.29 25.57 14.48
N ARG A 49 -0.54 25.68 13.38
CA ARG A 49 -0.09 26.97 12.82
C ARG A 49 -1.19 27.64 12.00
N TRP A 50 -1.98 26.87 11.28
CA TRP A 50 -3.11 27.33 10.47
C TRP A 50 -4.41 26.63 10.91
N PRO A 51 -5.01 27.05 12.04
CA PRO A 51 -6.22 26.42 12.60
C PRO A 51 -7.52 26.79 11.84
N MET A 52 -7.40 27.22 10.59
CA MET A 52 -8.51 27.70 9.77
C MET A 52 -8.67 26.86 8.52
N TRP A 53 -9.88 26.84 7.96
CA TRP A 53 -10.16 26.08 6.75
C TRP A 53 -9.45 26.72 5.56
N PRO A 54 -9.04 25.96 4.52
CA PRO A 54 -8.40 26.52 3.33
C PRO A 54 -9.21 27.63 2.64
N SER A 55 -10.54 27.57 2.73
CA SER A 55 -11.46 28.60 2.21
C SER A 55 -11.44 29.92 2.98
N GLN A 56 -10.87 29.93 4.19
CA GLN A 56 -10.77 31.10 5.06
C GLN A 56 -9.37 31.74 5.02
N MET A 57 -8.40 31.08 4.40
CA MET A 57 -7.02 31.58 4.29
C MET A 57 -6.95 32.72 3.28
N THR A 58 -6.29 33.81 3.68
CA THR A 58 -5.91 34.85 2.72
C THR A 58 -4.81 34.32 1.80
N ASP A 59 -4.53 35.03 0.71
CA ASP A 59 -3.42 34.67 -0.18
C ASP A 59 -2.06 34.75 0.54
N ALA A 60 -1.91 35.69 1.48
CA ALA A 60 -0.72 35.80 2.32
C ALA A 60 -0.56 34.58 3.25
N ASP A 61 -1.65 34.12 3.86
CA ASP A 61 -1.65 32.90 4.70
C ASP A 61 -1.30 31.67 3.87
N ARG A 62 -1.86 31.55 2.66
CA ARG A 62 -1.57 30.43 1.75
C ARG A 62 -0.10 30.42 1.34
N ALA A 63 0.45 31.56 0.96
CA ALA A 63 1.87 31.68 0.62
C ALA A 63 2.78 31.34 1.81
N ALA A 64 2.41 31.76 3.03
CA ALA A 64 3.16 31.42 4.24
C ALA A 64 3.09 29.91 4.57
N ALA A 65 1.92 29.30 4.40
CA ALA A 65 1.71 27.86 4.59
C ALA A 65 2.52 27.02 3.59
N GLU A 66 2.52 27.42 2.31
CA GLU A 66 3.33 26.77 1.26
C GLU A 66 4.84 26.91 1.54
N ALA A 67 5.29 28.11 1.92
CA ALA A 67 6.69 28.34 2.27
C ALA A 67 7.13 27.47 3.46
N TRP A 68 6.28 27.36 4.49
CA TRP A 68 6.56 26.49 5.63
C TRP A 68 6.53 25.02 5.25
N SER A 69 5.57 24.57 4.42
CA SER A 69 5.48 23.17 3.98
C SER A 69 6.77 22.73 3.29
N ARG A 70 7.33 23.61 2.45
CA ARG A 70 8.62 23.39 1.78
C ARG A 70 9.80 23.33 2.74
N VAL A 71 9.88 24.25 3.71
CA VAL A 71 11.03 24.33 4.64
C VAL A 71 10.99 23.24 5.71
N SER A 72 9.79 22.87 6.18
CA SER A 72 9.60 21.79 7.16
C SER A 72 9.75 20.39 6.55
N GLY A 73 9.72 20.28 5.21
CA GLY A 73 9.76 19.02 4.49
C GLY A 73 8.42 18.28 4.47
N ARG A 74 7.30 18.94 4.80
CA ARG A 74 5.97 18.33 4.76
C ARG A 74 5.57 17.87 3.36
N ASP A 75 5.87 18.64 2.32
CA ASP A 75 5.57 18.23 0.94
C ASP A 75 6.30 16.94 0.57
N ALA A 76 7.62 16.87 0.87
CA ALA A 76 8.41 15.66 0.66
C ALA A 76 7.91 14.47 1.50
N ALA A 77 7.41 14.71 2.72
CA ALA A 77 6.83 13.68 3.56
C ALA A 77 5.51 13.13 2.97
N ILE A 78 4.68 13.99 2.37
CA ILE A 78 3.46 13.59 1.64
C ILE A 78 3.82 12.74 0.43
N GLU A 79 4.73 13.23 -0.42
CA GLU A 79 5.19 12.50 -1.61
C GLU A 79 5.76 11.11 -1.23
N ARG A 80 6.56 11.04 -0.17
CA ARG A 80 7.11 9.77 0.33
C ARG A 80 6.02 8.82 0.81
N THR A 81 4.98 9.33 1.44
CA THR A 81 3.82 8.54 1.90
C THR A 81 3.07 7.96 0.71
N GLU A 82 2.87 8.73 -0.37
CA GLU A 82 2.26 8.25 -1.61
C GLU A 82 3.10 7.13 -2.26
N VAL A 83 4.42 7.31 -2.35
CA VAL A 83 5.34 6.28 -2.89
C VAL A 83 5.25 4.98 -2.08
N LEU A 84 5.25 5.08 -0.75
CA LEU A 84 5.13 3.92 0.14
C LEU A 84 3.75 3.25 -0.01
N SER A 85 2.69 4.05 -0.13
CA SER A 85 1.33 3.59 -0.36
C SER A 85 1.20 2.77 -1.63
N ASN A 86 1.68 3.34 -2.74
CA ASN A 86 1.68 2.69 -4.05
C ASN A 86 2.47 1.38 -4.03
N ARG A 87 3.60 1.33 -3.30
CA ARG A 87 4.43 0.12 -3.18
C ARG A 87 3.70 -1.01 -2.45
N TRP A 88 3.13 -0.76 -1.26
CA TRP A 88 2.45 -1.84 -0.54
C TRP A 88 1.15 -2.26 -1.26
N SER A 89 0.44 -1.31 -1.88
CA SER A 89 -0.77 -1.59 -2.67
C SER A 89 -0.47 -2.48 -3.90
N ALA A 90 0.64 -2.21 -4.61
CA ALA A 90 1.08 -3.06 -5.73
C ALA A 90 1.38 -4.50 -5.27
N LEU A 91 2.10 -4.66 -4.16
CA LEU A 91 2.40 -5.98 -3.59
C LEU A 91 1.12 -6.72 -3.16
N GLN A 92 0.16 -6.00 -2.55
CA GLN A 92 -1.13 -6.53 -2.15
C GLN A 92 -1.92 -7.04 -3.37
N SER A 93 -2.00 -6.24 -4.44
CA SER A 93 -2.67 -6.62 -5.69
C SER A 93 -2.07 -7.90 -6.29
N GLU A 94 -0.74 -8.02 -6.28
CA GLU A 94 -0.07 -9.20 -6.78
C GLU A 94 -0.32 -10.44 -5.89
N LEU A 95 -0.31 -10.29 -4.56
CA LEU A 95 -0.62 -11.37 -3.61
C LEU A 95 -2.03 -11.93 -3.79
N LEU A 96 -3.01 -11.05 -4.04
CA LEU A 96 -4.40 -11.45 -4.29
C LEU A 96 -4.53 -12.30 -5.56
N LYS A 97 -3.75 -11.97 -6.60
CA LYS A 97 -3.77 -12.65 -7.90
C LYS A 97 -2.98 -13.95 -7.94
N MET A 98 -2.01 -14.16 -7.04
CA MET A 98 -1.19 -15.37 -7.00
C MET A 98 -2.02 -16.59 -6.58
N PRO A 99 -2.14 -17.64 -7.41
CA PRO A 99 -2.78 -18.90 -7.00
C PRO A 99 -2.10 -19.48 -5.76
N THR A 100 -2.88 -20.03 -4.83
CA THR A 100 -2.34 -20.62 -3.60
C THR A 100 -3.20 -21.78 -3.09
N ASP A 101 -2.54 -22.78 -2.52
CA ASP A 101 -3.14 -23.86 -1.73
C ASP A 101 -2.79 -23.74 -0.23
N ASP A 102 -2.08 -22.67 0.16
CA ASP A 102 -1.72 -22.39 1.55
C ASP A 102 -2.96 -21.84 2.31
N PRO A 103 -3.45 -22.54 3.35
CA PRO A 103 -4.60 -22.06 4.12
C PRO A 103 -4.41 -20.65 4.70
N GLU A 104 -3.19 -20.27 5.09
CA GLU A 104 -2.92 -18.92 5.61
C GLU A 104 -3.11 -17.86 4.54
N ALA A 105 -2.70 -18.16 3.31
CA ALA A 105 -2.88 -17.27 2.17
C ALA A 105 -4.35 -17.12 1.79
N ILE A 106 -5.11 -18.21 1.82
CA ILE A 106 -6.57 -18.18 1.57
C ILE A 106 -7.27 -17.34 2.63
N ILE A 107 -6.99 -17.56 3.92
CA ILE A 107 -7.57 -16.77 5.02
C ILE A 107 -7.23 -15.29 4.82
N TRP A 108 -5.97 -14.95 4.56
CA TRP A 108 -5.57 -13.57 4.35
C TRP A 108 -6.31 -12.89 3.19
N LYS A 109 -6.52 -13.61 2.07
CA LYS A 109 -7.31 -13.09 0.94
C LYS A 109 -8.77 -12.87 1.31
N LEU A 110 -9.37 -13.78 2.08
CA LEU A 110 -10.74 -13.64 2.55
C LEU A 110 -10.88 -12.49 3.54
N ASP A 111 -9.97 -12.38 4.51
CA ASP A 111 -9.93 -11.26 5.45
C ASP A 111 -9.86 -9.93 4.70
N PHE A 112 -9.03 -9.84 3.65
CA PHE A 112 -8.98 -8.65 2.80
C PHE A 112 -10.32 -8.37 2.12
N LEU A 113 -10.92 -9.36 1.44
CA LEU A 113 -12.21 -9.20 0.75
C LEU A 113 -13.37 -8.79 1.67
N PHE A 114 -13.32 -9.21 2.94
CA PHE A 114 -14.37 -8.95 3.93
C PHE A 114 -14.03 -7.81 4.89
N ALA A 115 -12.83 -7.23 4.83
CA ALA A 115 -12.43 -6.09 5.67
C ALA A 115 -13.06 -4.76 5.25
N CYS A 116 -13.59 -4.61 4.02
CA CYS A 116 -14.36 -3.43 3.63
C CYS A 116 -15.81 -3.53 4.13
N ASP A 117 -15.97 -3.35 5.44
CA ASP A 117 -17.28 -3.21 6.10
C ASP A 117 -17.73 -1.73 6.16
N ASP A 118 -17.07 -0.83 5.42
CA ASP A 118 -17.32 0.61 5.37
C ASP A 118 -18.39 1.03 4.34
N GLY A 119 -19.11 0.06 3.75
CA GLY A 119 -20.20 0.34 2.81
C GLY A 119 -19.74 0.89 1.45
N SER A 120 -18.42 0.92 1.21
CA SER A 120 -17.82 1.23 -0.07
C SER A 120 -18.07 0.08 -1.06
N LEU A 121 -19.07 0.25 -1.93
CA LEU A 121 -19.31 -0.59 -3.11
C LEU A 121 -18.35 -0.22 -4.24
N ASP A 122 -17.07 0.05 -3.94
CA ASP A 122 -16.08 0.10 -5.01
C ASP A 122 -16.11 -1.29 -5.67
N PRO A 123 -16.34 -1.41 -6.99
CA PRO A 123 -16.48 -2.70 -7.62
C PRO A 123 -15.12 -3.38 -7.53
N TRP A 124 -14.98 -4.23 -6.51
CA TRP A 124 -13.92 -5.22 -6.42
C TRP A 124 -13.78 -5.83 -7.79
N SER A 125 -12.71 -5.47 -8.49
CA SER A 125 -12.59 -5.87 -9.89
C SER A 125 -12.72 -7.38 -9.92
N ALA A 126 -13.46 -7.92 -10.89
CA ALA A 126 -13.62 -9.37 -10.99
C ALA A 126 -12.25 -10.07 -11.05
N GLU A 127 -11.20 -9.35 -11.47
CA GLU A 127 -9.80 -9.76 -11.46
C GLU A 127 -9.19 -9.96 -10.05
N ILE A 128 -9.71 -9.33 -9.00
CA ILE A 128 -9.27 -9.49 -7.61
C ILE A 128 -10.09 -10.56 -6.88
N VAL A 129 -11.41 -10.57 -7.08
CA VAL A 129 -12.32 -11.50 -6.36
C VAL A 129 -12.19 -12.92 -6.90
N ARG A 130 -12.10 -13.07 -8.23
CA ARG A 130 -12.11 -14.39 -8.88
C ARG A 130 -10.95 -15.28 -8.45
N PRO A 131 -9.69 -14.82 -8.38
CA PRO A 131 -8.58 -15.65 -7.89
C PRO A 131 -8.80 -16.19 -6.47
N ALA A 132 -9.29 -15.35 -5.55
CA ALA A 132 -9.55 -15.77 -4.18
C ALA A 132 -10.68 -16.81 -4.08
N LEU A 133 -11.77 -16.63 -4.85
CA LEU A 133 -12.84 -17.63 -4.93
C LEU A 133 -12.37 -18.94 -5.56
N GLU A 134 -11.49 -18.88 -6.56
CA GLU A 134 -10.89 -20.07 -7.16
C GLU A 134 -9.98 -20.82 -6.17
N ASP A 135 -9.20 -20.12 -5.37
CA ASP A 135 -8.39 -20.73 -4.30
C ASP A 135 -9.29 -21.43 -3.26
N VAL A 136 -10.37 -20.78 -2.82
CA VAL A 136 -11.36 -21.40 -1.91
C VAL A 136 -11.98 -22.64 -2.54
N ARG A 137 -12.40 -22.55 -3.81
CA ARG A 137 -12.98 -23.69 -4.54
C ARG A 137 -11.99 -24.86 -4.58
N ARG A 138 -10.72 -24.59 -4.91
CA ARG A 138 -9.66 -25.60 -4.93
C ARG A 138 -9.47 -26.24 -3.56
N ALA A 139 -9.38 -25.44 -2.50
CA ALA A 139 -9.22 -25.93 -1.14
C ALA A 139 -10.37 -26.83 -0.69
N LEU A 140 -11.63 -26.46 -0.99
CA LEU A 140 -12.81 -27.27 -0.67
C LEU A 140 -12.87 -28.60 -1.44
N LEU A 141 -12.33 -28.63 -2.67
CA LEU A 141 -12.30 -29.82 -3.53
C LEU A 141 -11.02 -30.66 -3.35
N GLY A 142 -10.05 -30.21 -2.54
CA GLY A 142 -8.75 -30.85 -2.39
C GLY A 142 -7.86 -30.77 -3.65
N GLU A 143 -8.11 -29.79 -4.53
CA GLU A 143 -7.34 -29.55 -5.76
C GLU A 143 -6.09 -28.70 -5.46
N ARG A 144 -4.97 -28.96 -6.15
CA ARG A 144 -3.75 -28.15 -6.01
C ARG A 144 -3.76 -26.92 -6.91
N ALA A 145 -3.15 -25.83 -6.45
CA ALA A 145 -2.92 -24.67 -7.30
C ALA A 145 -1.92 -25.00 -8.42
N HIS A 146 -2.24 -24.62 -9.66
CA HIS A 146 -1.30 -24.72 -10.78
C HIS A 146 -0.50 -23.43 -10.87
N THR A 147 0.76 -23.45 -10.46
CA THR A 147 1.74 -22.41 -10.80
C THR A 147 2.09 -22.55 -12.27
N GLN A 148 1.66 -21.58 -13.10
CA GLN A 148 2.12 -21.43 -14.49
C GLN A 148 3.51 -20.79 -14.52
#